data_AF-A0AAN6G1Z0-F1
#
_entry.id   AF-A0AAN6G1Z0-F1
#
_cell.length_a   1.000
_cell.length_b   1.000
_cell.length_c   1.000
_cell.angle_alpha   90.00
_cell.angle_beta   90.00
_cell.angle_gamma   90.00
#
_symmetry.space_group_name_H-M   'P 1'
#
loop_
_entity.id
_entity.type
_entity.pdbx_description
1 polymer ?
#
loop_
_entity_poly.entity_id
_entity_poly.type
_entity_poly.pdbx_seq_one_letter_code
_entity_poly.pdbx_strand_id
1 'polypeptide(L)'
;MATTSTRRKHDDYWKIRIRPGYDTAKVMRDKLKDRNYHVSSNMRKDLLSECLRRSNLGILSHHKLTIPELRERIKARKIDTTGFFPKLTTSSRQELLSALDQADLNPKFEHFLQLPPELRNKIYADYYAGFKMPLCAPSQPPLSHTCRQLRQESLPMFYATCKFEIRLRRTRIGPAFRMKRFMISDENVLFLHNTEPKYVATVRRLLVTFEKDPRPLADGPACRLQLGEGGDYRLQLPGPVISKDPSGDKLANDARSQAGAAVRKLVARIVARPEKGKLRREDFFELCEAIALEFKFG
;
A
#
# COMPACT_ATOMS: atom_id res chain seq x y z
N MET A 1 11.98 -4.97 -5.50
CA MET A 1 10.54 -4.62 -5.32
C MET A 1 10.38 -3.12 -5.28
N ALA A 2 9.49 -2.56 -6.09
CA ALA A 2 9.23 -1.12 -6.15
C ALA A 2 8.70 -0.60 -4.81
N THR A 3 9.22 0.55 -4.36
CA THR A 3 8.75 1.24 -3.16
C THR A 3 7.64 2.22 -3.55
N THR A 4 6.42 1.93 -3.12
CA THR A 4 5.31 2.90 -3.13
C THR A 4 5.66 3.97 -2.10
N SER A 5 5.73 5.23 -2.51
CA SER A 5 6.11 6.32 -1.61
C SER A 5 5.39 7.57 -2.04
N THR A 6 4.41 8.03 -1.30
CA THR A 6 4.12 9.47 -1.17
C THR A 6 3.26 9.61 0.05
N ARG A 7 3.80 10.23 1.10
CA ARG A 7 3.12 10.41 2.39
C ARG A 7 1.90 11.35 2.31
N ARG A 8 1.43 11.79 1.14
CA ARG A 8 0.40 12.84 1.00
C ARG A 8 -0.53 12.70 -0.22
N LYS A 9 -0.59 11.55 -0.88
CA LYS A 9 -1.44 11.39 -2.07
C LYS A 9 -2.28 10.12 -1.95
N HIS A 10 -3.60 10.33 -1.78
CA HIS A 10 -4.64 9.31 -1.64
C HIS A 10 -4.67 8.31 -2.81
N ASP A 11 -4.13 8.70 -3.97
CA ASP A 11 -4.23 7.96 -5.24
C ASP A 11 -2.90 7.39 -5.76
N ASP A 12 -1.81 7.45 -4.98
CA ASP A 12 -0.48 7.04 -5.47
C ASP A 12 0.01 5.71 -4.88
N TYR A 13 -0.71 5.14 -3.92
CA TYR A 13 -0.25 3.96 -3.18
C TYR A 13 -0.10 2.71 -4.05
N TRP A 14 -0.82 2.63 -5.16
CA TRP A 14 -0.75 1.53 -6.13
C TRP A 14 0.22 1.82 -7.29
N LYS A 15 0.69 3.07 -7.43
CA LYS A 15 1.55 3.48 -8.55
C LYS A 15 2.98 2.98 -8.32
N ILE A 16 3.50 2.28 -9.31
CA ILE A 16 4.91 1.91 -9.35
C ILE A 16 5.71 3.18 -9.64
N ARG A 17 6.54 3.58 -8.67
CA ARG A 17 7.49 4.67 -8.88
C ARG A 17 8.62 4.21 -9.78
N ILE A 18 8.46 4.46 -11.07
CA ILE A 18 9.56 4.50 -12.00
C ILE A 18 10.09 5.93 -11.91
N ARG A 19 11.28 6.13 -11.32
CA ARG A 19 11.97 7.42 -11.40
C ARG A 19 12.80 7.40 -12.70
N PRO A 20 12.37 8.04 -13.79
CA PRO A 20 13.16 8.06 -15.00
C PRO A 20 14.37 8.98 -14.79
N GLY A 21 15.52 8.61 -15.37
CA GLY A 21 16.58 9.59 -15.69
C GLY A 21 17.72 9.77 -14.68
N TYR A 22 17.54 9.55 -13.38
CA TYR A 22 18.58 9.86 -12.38
C TYR A 22 19.64 8.77 -12.19
N ASP A 23 19.32 7.50 -12.46
CA ASP A 23 20.28 6.43 -12.28
C ASP A 23 21.34 6.44 -13.39
N THR A 24 22.60 6.14 -13.05
CA THR A 24 23.65 5.86 -14.03
C THR A 24 23.48 4.44 -14.58
N ALA A 25 24.03 4.15 -15.76
CA ALA A 25 23.93 2.82 -16.36
C ALA A 25 24.49 1.70 -15.46
N LYS A 26 25.51 2.01 -14.64
CA LYS A 26 26.05 1.11 -13.62
C LYS A 26 25.00 0.79 -12.55
N VAL A 27 24.42 1.82 -11.93
CA VAL A 27 23.36 1.66 -10.91
C VAL A 27 22.16 0.90 -11.46
N MET A 28 21.78 1.15 -12.72
CA MET A 28 20.70 0.41 -13.36
C MET A 28 21.00 -1.09 -13.47
N ARG A 29 22.21 -1.46 -13.91
CA ARG A 29 22.64 -2.86 -14.01
C ARG A 29 22.71 -3.52 -12.63
N ASP A 30 23.22 -2.84 -11.63
CA ASP A 30 23.29 -3.36 -10.25
C ASP A 30 21.88 -3.67 -9.72
N LYS A 31 20.93 -2.74 -9.88
CA LYS A 31 19.51 -2.96 -9.52
C LYS A 31 18.87 -4.12 -10.28
N LEU A 32 19.21 -4.32 -11.54
CA LEU A 32 18.70 -5.45 -12.34
C LEU A 32 19.32 -6.77 -11.88
N LYS A 33 20.63 -6.78 -11.60
CA LYS A 33 21.36 -7.93 -11.05
C LYS A 33 20.80 -8.37 -9.71
N ASP A 34 20.54 -7.44 -8.79
CA ASP A 34 19.93 -7.72 -7.48
C ASP A 34 18.53 -8.36 -7.59
N ARG A 35 17.86 -8.14 -8.72
CA ARG A 35 16.54 -8.71 -9.03
C ARG A 35 16.60 -9.97 -9.87
N ASN A 36 17.81 -10.51 -10.10
CA ASN A 36 18.06 -11.61 -11.01
C ASN A 36 17.50 -11.37 -12.43
N TYR A 37 17.50 -10.11 -12.88
CA TYR A 37 17.02 -9.71 -14.19
C TYR A 37 18.20 -9.55 -15.16
N HIS A 38 18.37 -10.51 -16.06
CA HIS A 38 19.52 -10.56 -16.97
C HIS A 38 19.42 -9.52 -18.09
N VAL A 39 20.53 -8.80 -18.31
CA VAL A 39 20.74 -7.82 -19.40
C VAL A 39 22.16 -7.95 -19.96
N SER A 40 22.35 -7.52 -21.20
CA SER A 40 23.68 -7.47 -21.83
C SER A 40 24.57 -6.39 -21.21
N SER A 41 25.88 -6.63 -21.12
CA SER A 41 26.87 -5.67 -20.62
C SER A 41 26.87 -4.37 -21.42
N ASN A 42 26.68 -4.46 -22.74
CA ASN A 42 26.77 -3.31 -23.66
C ASN A 42 25.41 -2.66 -23.95
N MET A 43 24.37 -2.98 -23.18
CA MET A 43 23.04 -2.43 -23.36
C MET A 43 23.02 -0.91 -23.11
N ARG A 44 22.41 -0.16 -24.04
CA ARG A 44 22.23 1.29 -23.96
C ARG A 44 21.39 1.70 -22.74
N LYS A 45 21.58 2.92 -22.25
CA LYS A 45 20.91 3.44 -21.04
C LYS A 45 19.37 3.48 -21.15
N ASP A 46 18.84 3.80 -22.32
CA ASP A 46 17.41 3.77 -22.61
C ASP A 46 16.84 2.35 -22.50
N LEU A 47 17.51 1.35 -23.09
CA LEU A 47 17.12 -0.06 -22.99
C LEU A 47 17.26 -0.60 -21.55
N LEU A 48 18.27 -0.16 -20.78
CA LEU A 48 18.39 -0.47 -19.36
C LEU A 48 17.24 0.14 -18.54
N SER A 49 16.82 1.36 -18.88
CA SER A 49 15.67 2.01 -18.24
C SER A 49 14.39 1.23 -18.51
N GLU A 50 14.22 0.73 -19.74
CA GLU A 50 13.10 -0.14 -20.10
C GLU A 50 13.16 -1.49 -19.38
N CYS A 51 14.33 -2.10 -19.26
CA CYS A 51 14.51 -3.33 -18.47
C CYS A 51 14.16 -3.11 -16.99
N LEU A 52 14.53 -1.97 -16.40
CA LEU A 52 14.11 -1.61 -15.04
C LEU A 52 12.61 -1.43 -14.93
N ARG A 53 11.97 -0.80 -15.92
CA ARG A 53 10.52 -0.65 -16.00
C ARG A 53 9.84 -2.03 -16.01
N ARG A 54 10.25 -2.91 -16.93
CA ARG A 54 9.75 -4.30 -17.05
C ARG A 54 9.95 -5.08 -15.76
N SER A 55 11.14 -5.02 -15.18
CA SER A 55 11.46 -5.64 -13.89
C SER A 55 10.58 -5.11 -12.74
N ASN A 56 10.27 -3.81 -12.71
CA ASN A 56 9.36 -3.24 -11.71
C ASN A 56 7.92 -3.74 -11.88
N LEU A 57 7.51 -4.04 -13.11
CA LEU A 57 6.20 -4.62 -13.44
C LEU A 57 6.14 -6.14 -13.17
N GLY A 58 7.22 -6.75 -12.72
CA GLY A 58 7.29 -8.20 -12.51
C GLY A 58 7.40 -9.02 -13.80
N ILE A 59 7.61 -8.36 -14.94
CA ILE A 59 7.87 -9.03 -16.21
C ILE A 59 9.27 -9.65 -16.12
N LEU A 60 9.42 -10.90 -16.57
CA LEU A 60 10.67 -11.65 -16.50
C LEU A 60 11.56 -11.37 -17.72
N SER A 61 12.88 -11.39 -17.55
CA SER A 61 13.81 -11.31 -18.68
C SER A 61 13.89 -12.64 -19.41
N HIS A 62 13.70 -12.63 -20.72
CA HIS A 62 13.90 -13.80 -21.58
C HIS A 62 15.35 -13.93 -22.08
N HIS A 63 16.23 -12.97 -21.76
CA HIS A 63 17.57 -12.87 -22.35
C HIS A 63 18.54 -13.99 -21.95
N LYS A 64 18.26 -14.76 -20.90
CA LYS A 64 19.04 -15.95 -20.52
C LYS A 64 18.59 -17.21 -21.26
N LEU A 65 17.39 -17.20 -21.85
CA LEU A 65 16.82 -18.38 -22.48
C LEU A 65 17.53 -18.68 -23.81
N THR A 66 17.71 -19.98 -24.05
CA THR A 66 18.17 -20.57 -25.30
C THR A 66 17.06 -20.54 -26.36
N ILE A 67 17.41 -20.72 -27.64
CA ILE A 67 16.42 -20.76 -28.73
C ILE A 67 15.32 -21.83 -28.48
N PRO A 68 15.65 -23.07 -28.08
CA PRO A 68 14.63 -24.06 -27.74
C PRO A 68 13.68 -23.60 -26.62
N GLU A 69 14.20 -23.05 -25.52
CA GLU A 69 13.39 -22.56 -24.40
C GLU A 69 12.49 -21.38 -24.80
N LEU A 70 12.98 -20.48 -25.65
CA LEU A 70 12.18 -19.37 -26.18
C LEU A 70 10.99 -19.90 -27.00
N ARG A 71 11.22 -20.90 -27.86
CA ARG A 71 10.16 -21.53 -28.67
C ARG A 71 9.14 -22.22 -27.79
N GLU A 72 9.59 -22.99 -26.79
CA GLU A 72 8.70 -23.65 -25.84
C GLU A 72 7.87 -22.63 -25.06
N ARG A 73 8.47 -21.51 -24.65
CA ARG A 73 7.73 -20.45 -23.94
C ARG A 73 6.69 -19.77 -24.83
N ILE A 74 6.98 -19.57 -26.12
CA ILE A 74 6.02 -19.05 -27.10
C ILE A 74 4.84 -20.02 -27.28
N LYS A 75 5.12 -21.31 -27.45
CA LYS A 75 4.09 -22.36 -27.57
C LYS A 75 3.22 -22.44 -26.31
N ALA A 76 3.85 -22.52 -25.14
CA ALA A 76 3.15 -22.65 -23.85
C ALA A 76 2.21 -21.46 -23.59
N ARG A 77 2.62 -20.26 -24.01
CA ARG A 77 1.81 -19.04 -23.91
C ARG A 77 0.80 -18.86 -25.03
N LYS A 78 0.79 -19.74 -26.04
CA LYS A 78 -0.06 -19.67 -27.24
C LYS A 78 0.01 -18.27 -27.90
N ILE A 79 1.22 -17.71 -27.99
CA ILE A 79 1.41 -16.40 -28.62
C ILE A 79 1.16 -16.53 -30.12
N ASP A 80 0.34 -15.64 -30.67
CA ASP A 80 0.14 -15.55 -32.10
C ASP A 80 1.41 -15.02 -32.77
N THR A 81 2.01 -15.86 -33.63
CA THR A 81 3.27 -15.55 -34.32
C THR A 81 3.07 -15.05 -35.74
N THR A 82 1.82 -14.97 -36.24
CA THR A 82 1.51 -14.72 -37.65
C THR A 82 2.02 -13.37 -38.17
N GLY A 83 2.33 -12.41 -37.29
CA GLY A 83 2.95 -11.12 -37.63
C GLY A 83 4.43 -10.95 -37.28
N PHE A 84 5.09 -11.95 -36.69
CA PHE A 84 6.48 -11.83 -36.24
C PHE A 84 7.49 -12.56 -37.12
N PHE A 85 7.13 -13.75 -37.62
CA PHE A 85 8.02 -14.56 -38.44
C PHE A 85 7.24 -15.67 -39.17
N PRO A 86 7.75 -16.20 -40.31
CA PRO A 86 7.04 -17.19 -41.13
C PRO A 86 6.85 -18.55 -40.44
N LYS A 87 7.88 -19.03 -39.71
CA LYS A 87 7.87 -20.33 -39.04
C LYS A 87 8.67 -20.29 -37.75
N LEU A 88 8.07 -20.74 -36.64
CA LEU A 88 8.71 -20.79 -35.31
C LEU A 88 10.01 -21.61 -35.28
N THR A 89 10.11 -22.64 -36.12
CA THR A 89 11.26 -23.56 -36.18
C THR A 89 12.50 -22.97 -36.84
N THR A 90 12.34 -21.92 -37.65
CA THR A 90 13.45 -21.25 -38.36
C THR A 90 13.71 -19.84 -37.86
N SER A 91 12.88 -19.31 -36.97
CA SER A 91 13.04 -17.96 -36.43
C SER A 91 14.37 -17.78 -35.72
N SER A 92 14.97 -16.60 -35.93
CA SER A 92 16.15 -16.14 -35.23
C SER A 92 15.86 -15.91 -33.75
N ARG A 93 16.91 -15.92 -32.92
CA ARG A 93 16.78 -15.62 -31.49
C ARG A 93 16.15 -14.25 -31.23
N GLN A 94 16.49 -13.25 -32.04
CA GLN A 94 16.02 -11.88 -31.86
C GLN A 94 14.52 -11.75 -32.18
N GLU A 95 14.04 -12.44 -33.22
CA GLU A 95 12.62 -12.51 -33.55
C GLU A 95 11.81 -13.17 -32.42
N LEU A 96 12.31 -14.27 -31.84
CA LEU A 96 11.65 -14.96 -30.73
C LEU A 96 11.58 -14.07 -29.47
N LEU A 97 12.67 -13.35 -29.15
CA LEU A 97 12.70 -12.38 -28.05
C LEU A 97 11.71 -11.24 -28.28
N SER A 98 11.69 -10.68 -29.49
CA SER A 98 10.77 -9.60 -29.86
C SER A 98 9.30 -10.02 -29.72
N ALA A 99 8.94 -11.22 -30.17
CA ALA A 99 7.59 -11.76 -30.02
C ALA A 99 7.18 -11.92 -28.54
N LEU A 100 8.08 -12.43 -27.70
CA LEU A 100 7.84 -12.54 -26.26
C LEU A 100 7.73 -11.18 -25.57
N ASP A 101 8.62 -10.24 -25.91
CA ASP A 101 8.63 -8.90 -25.35
C ASP A 101 7.35 -8.13 -25.72
N GLN A 102 6.87 -8.26 -26.96
CA GLN A 102 5.61 -7.67 -27.43
C GLN A 102 4.38 -8.30 -26.77
N ALA A 103 4.40 -9.63 -26.59
CA ALA A 103 3.35 -10.33 -25.85
C ALA A 103 3.32 -9.92 -24.36
N ASP A 104 4.46 -9.58 -23.76
CA ASP A 104 4.53 -9.06 -22.40
C ASP A 104 4.03 -7.62 -22.27
N LEU A 105 4.10 -6.82 -23.34
CA LEU A 105 3.53 -5.47 -23.36
C LEU A 105 2.01 -5.49 -23.39
N ASN A 106 1.42 -6.56 -23.94
CA ASN A 106 -0.02 -6.74 -24.05
C ASN A 106 -0.44 -8.06 -23.39
N PRO A 107 -0.28 -8.19 -22.06
CA PRO A 107 -0.60 -9.42 -21.37
C PRO A 107 -2.09 -9.72 -21.52
N LYS A 108 -2.41 -10.83 -22.18
CA LYS A 108 -3.77 -11.36 -22.25
C LYS A 108 -4.00 -12.26 -21.04
N PHE A 109 -4.98 -11.92 -20.23
CA PHE A 109 -5.39 -12.74 -19.10
C PHE A 109 -6.89 -13.02 -19.18
N GLU A 110 -7.25 -13.73 -20.25
CA GLU A 110 -8.64 -13.93 -20.70
C GLU A 110 -9.50 -14.72 -19.70
N HIS A 111 -8.87 -15.46 -18.77
CA HIS A 111 -9.54 -16.43 -17.91
C HIS A 111 -9.48 -16.10 -16.42
N PHE A 112 -9.08 -14.88 -16.02
CA PHE A 112 -8.99 -14.55 -14.59
C PHE A 112 -10.31 -14.77 -13.84
N LEU A 113 -11.41 -14.30 -14.42
CA LEU A 113 -12.75 -14.45 -13.83
C LEU A 113 -13.27 -15.89 -13.91
N GLN A 114 -12.61 -16.77 -14.67
CA GLN A 114 -12.94 -18.20 -14.73
C GLN A 114 -12.27 -18.99 -13.60
N LEU A 115 -11.25 -18.42 -12.94
CA LEU A 115 -10.69 -19.01 -11.73
C LEU A 115 -11.76 -19.08 -10.64
N PRO A 116 -11.81 -20.11 -9.78
CA PRO A 116 -12.70 -20.13 -8.62
C PRO A 116 -12.56 -18.88 -7.73
N PRO A 117 -13.65 -18.39 -7.10
CA PRO A 117 -13.63 -17.22 -6.23
C PRO A 117 -12.55 -17.26 -5.15
N GLU A 118 -12.28 -18.45 -4.60
CA GLU A 118 -11.28 -18.67 -3.55
C GLU A 118 -9.86 -18.35 -4.05
N LEU A 119 -9.55 -18.72 -5.29
CA LEU A 119 -8.25 -18.41 -5.91
C LEU A 119 -8.16 -16.93 -6.25
N ARG A 120 -9.23 -16.32 -6.77
CA ARG A 120 -9.26 -14.88 -7.04
C ARG A 120 -9.03 -14.07 -5.76
N ASN A 121 -9.70 -14.46 -4.66
CA ASN A 121 -9.55 -13.83 -3.35
C ASN A 121 -8.13 -13.93 -2.79
N LYS A 122 -7.47 -15.09 -2.94
CA LYS A 122 -6.05 -15.24 -2.57
C LYS A 122 -5.16 -14.29 -3.37
N ILE A 123 -5.40 -14.18 -4.68
CA ILE A 123 -4.64 -13.27 -5.55
C ILE A 123 -4.83 -11.81 -5.14
N TYR A 124 -6.06 -11.38 -4.81
CA TYR A 124 -6.29 -10.03 -4.30
C TYR A 124 -5.59 -9.79 -2.97
N ALA A 125 -5.68 -10.75 -2.04
CA ALA A 125 -5.02 -10.65 -0.74
C ALA A 125 -3.50 -10.53 -0.89
N ASP A 126 -2.88 -11.34 -1.73
CA ASP A 126 -1.45 -11.28 -2.02
C ASP A 126 -1.05 -9.94 -2.66
N TYR A 127 -1.85 -9.44 -3.61
CA TYR A 127 -1.65 -8.14 -4.23
C TYR A 127 -1.67 -7.00 -3.19
N TYR A 128 -2.68 -6.97 -2.32
CA TYR A 128 -2.82 -5.94 -1.30
C TYR A 128 -1.80 -6.08 -0.16
N ALA A 129 -1.37 -7.31 0.17
CA ALA A 129 -0.29 -7.56 1.12
C ALA A 129 1.05 -6.98 0.65
N GLY A 130 1.23 -6.84 -0.66
CA GLY A 130 2.40 -6.18 -1.26
C GLY A 130 2.51 -4.69 -0.94
N PHE A 131 1.46 -4.02 -0.46
CA PHE A 131 1.50 -2.62 -0.09
C PHE A 131 2.26 -2.41 1.23
N LYS A 132 3.52 -1.98 1.13
CA LYS A 132 4.44 -1.87 2.28
C LYS A 132 4.13 -0.70 3.21
N MET A 133 3.49 0.35 2.70
CA MET A 133 3.23 1.59 3.44
C MET A 133 1.82 1.60 4.03
N PRO A 134 1.64 2.13 5.25
CA PRO A 134 0.33 2.50 5.75
C PRO A 134 -0.36 3.50 4.80
N LEU A 135 -1.63 3.26 4.52
CA LEU A 135 -2.46 4.05 3.62
C LEU A 135 -3.19 5.13 4.40
N CYS A 136 -2.85 6.39 4.15
CA CYS A 136 -3.57 7.53 4.71
C CYS A 136 -4.68 7.93 3.74
N ALA A 137 -5.93 7.86 4.20
CA ALA A 137 -7.14 8.22 3.45
C ALA A 137 -7.16 7.77 1.96
N PRO A 138 -6.82 6.49 1.67
CA PRO A 138 -6.68 6.05 0.28
C PRO A 138 -8.01 6.12 -0.48
N SER A 139 -7.94 6.46 -1.76
CA SER A 139 -9.03 6.15 -2.68
C SER A 139 -9.18 4.64 -2.85
N GLN A 140 -10.34 4.20 -3.34
CA GLN A 140 -10.56 2.79 -3.66
C GLN A 140 -9.54 2.32 -4.71
N PRO A 141 -9.04 1.08 -4.62
CA PRO A 141 -8.01 0.59 -5.52
C PRO A 141 -8.52 0.55 -6.96
N PRO A 142 -7.69 0.88 -7.97
CA PRO A 142 -8.10 0.84 -9.38
C PRO A 142 -8.74 -0.48 -9.81
N LEU A 143 -8.28 -1.59 -9.23
CA LEU A 143 -8.84 -2.93 -9.46
C LEU A 143 -10.34 -3.02 -9.15
N SER A 144 -10.83 -2.24 -8.18
CA SER A 144 -12.24 -2.20 -7.80
C SER A 144 -13.12 -1.38 -8.76
N HIS A 145 -12.52 -0.72 -9.75
CA HIS A 145 -13.21 0.09 -10.76
C HIS A 145 -13.35 -0.63 -12.11
N THR A 146 -12.76 -1.82 -12.27
CA THR A 146 -12.75 -2.51 -13.56
C THR A 146 -14.11 -3.13 -13.91
N CYS A 147 -14.73 -3.87 -12.99
CA CYS A 147 -16.08 -4.41 -13.14
C CYS A 147 -16.75 -4.70 -11.80
N ARG A 148 -18.06 -4.97 -11.80
CA ARG A 148 -18.85 -5.22 -10.58
C ARG A 148 -18.34 -6.42 -9.78
N GLN A 149 -17.99 -7.51 -10.44
CA GLN A 149 -17.49 -8.72 -9.78
C GLN A 149 -16.15 -8.46 -9.07
N LEU A 150 -15.17 -7.87 -9.75
CA LEU A 150 -13.90 -7.49 -9.13
C LEU A 150 -14.11 -6.52 -7.96
N ARG A 151 -15.05 -5.57 -8.09
CA ARG A 151 -15.38 -4.64 -6.99
C ARG A 151 -15.86 -5.38 -5.74
N GLN A 152 -16.80 -6.30 -5.89
CA GLN A 152 -17.39 -7.04 -4.78
C GLN A 152 -16.39 -7.95 -4.06
N GLU A 153 -15.47 -8.54 -4.80
CA GLU A 153 -14.46 -9.46 -4.25
C GLU A 153 -13.23 -8.73 -3.70
N SER A 154 -12.73 -7.72 -4.41
CA SER A 154 -11.46 -7.06 -4.09
C SER A 154 -11.56 -6.06 -2.95
N LEU A 155 -12.67 -5.31 -2.82
CA LEU A 155 -12.80 -4.30 -1.75
C LEU A 155 -12.72 -4.92 -0.34
N PRO A 156 -13.45 -5.99 -0.01
CA PRO A 156 -13.27 -6.65 1.29
C PRO A 156 -11.82 -7.04 1.57
N MET A 157 -11.12 -7.58 0.57
CA MET A 157 -9.70 -7.97 0.68
C MET A 157 -8.78 -6.77 0.89
N PHE A 158 -9.04 -5.65 0.22
CA PHE A 158 -8.30 -4.40 0.38
C PHE A 158 -8.38 -3.91 1.83
N TYR A 159 -9.59 -3.76 2.37
CA TYR A 159 -9.78 -3.26 3.73
C TYR A 159 -9.32 -4.24 4.81
N ALA A 160 -9.41 -5.55 4.57
CA ALA A 160 -8.93 -6.57 5.50
C ALA A 160 -7.40 -6.69 5.54
N THR A 161 -6.72 -6.49 4.41
CA THR A 161 -5.29 -6.79 4.27
C THR A 161 -4.41 -5.56 4.51
N CYS A 162 -4.84 -4.39 4.02
CA CYS A 162 -4.06 -3.16 4.08
C CYS A 162 -3.92 -2.62 5.52
N LYS A 163 -2.88 -1.82 5.72
CA LYS A 163 -2.68 -1.04 6.95
C LYS A 163 -3.19 0.38 6.70
N PHE A 164 -4.11 0.88 7.51
CA PHE A 164 -4.66 2.23 7.36
C PHE A 164 -4.07 3.17 8.39
N GLU A 165 -3.74 4.39 7.96
CA GLU A 165 -3.19 5.46 8.78
C GLU A 165 -4.27 6.48 9.12
N ILE A 166 -4.43 6.78 10.42
CA ILE A 166 -5.24 7.89 10.93
C ILE A 166 -4.28 8.98 11.40
N ARG A 167 -4.35 10.15 10.77
CA ARG A 167 -3.50 11.28 11.12
C ARG A 167 -4.21 12.24 12.04
N LEU A 168 -3.49 12.63 13.09
CA LEU A 168 -3.93 13.60 14.07
C LEU A 168 -3.26 14.93 13.79
N ARG A 169 -4.04 15.90 13.33
CA ARG A 169 -3.65 17.29 13.14
C ARG A 169 -3.73 18.04 14.46
N ARG A 170 -2.70 18.84 14.76
CA ARG A 170 -2.71 19.75 15.91
C ARG A 170 -3.38 21.07 15.50
N THR A 171 -4.50 21.36 16.13
CA THR A 171 -5.27 22.60 15.94
C THR A 171 -5.13 23.48 17.17
N ARG A 172 -5.06 24.80 16.97
CA ARG A 172 -5.14 25.77 18.06
C ARG A 172 -6.56 26.30 18.17
N ILE A 173 -7.13 26.29 19.37
CA ILE A 173 -8.54 26.63 19.63
C ILE A 173 -8.61 27.67 20.77
N GLY A 174 -9.72 28.40 20.83
CA GLY A 174 -10.06 29.33 21.91
C GLY A 174 -9.54 30.76 21.69
N PRO A 175 -9.98 31.71 22.54
CA PRO A 175 -9.49 33.10 22.49
C PRO A 175 -7.97 33.13 22.66
N ALA A 176 -7.30 33.86 21.77
CA ALA A 176 -5.84 33.95 21.68
C ALA A 176 -5.08 32.64 21.35
N PHE A 177 -5.74 31.59 20.83
CA PHE A 177 -5.10 30.35 20.36
C PHE A 177 -4.26 29.61 21.42
N ARG A 178 -4.59 29.79 22.70
CA ARG A 178 -3.85 29.19 23.82
C ARG A 178 -4.15 27.71 24.03
N MET A 179 -5.30 27.22 23.56
CA MET A 179 -5.63 25.80 23.66
C MET A 179 -5.14 25.03 22.44
N LYS A 180 -4.64 23.82 22.67
CA LYS A 180 -4.24 22.91 21.59
C LYS A 180 -5.12 21.67 21.65
N ARG A 181 -5.68 21.31 20.50
CA ARG A 181 -6.50 20.10 20.31
C ARG A 181 -5.93 19.26 19.18
N PHE A 182 -5.88 17.95 19.38
CA PHE A 182 -5.63 17.02 18.28
C PHE A 182 -6.96 16.63 17.65
N MET A 183 -7.07 16.82 16.34
CA MET A 183 -8.23 16.45 15.53
C MET A 183 -7.79 15.51 14.42
N ILE A 184 -8.68 14.69 13.88
CA ILE A 184 -8.37 13.94 12.66
C ILE A 184 -8.10 14.93 11.52
N SER A 185 -7.20 14.59 10.60
CA SER A 185 -7.11 15.32 9.34
C SER A 185 -8.43 15.24 8.57
N ASP A 186 -8.76 16.31 7.86
CA ASP A 186 -9.98 16.40 7.04
C ASP A 186 -10.05 15.26 6.00
N GLU A 187 -8.89 14.86 5.49
CA GLU A 187 -8.74 13.74 4.55
C GLU A 187 -9.21 12.41 5.16
N ASN A 188 -8.80 12.12 6.39
CA ASN A 188 -9.21 10.90 7.09
C ASN A 188 -10.70 10.94 7.46
N VAL A 189 -11.26 12.11 7.80
CA VAL A 189 -12.70 12.29 8.03
C VAL A 189 -13.50 11.96 6.77
N LEU A 190 -13.11 12.54 5.64
CA LEU A 190 -13.75 12.29 4.34
C LEU A 190 -13.67 10.83 3.93
N PHE A 191 -12.52 10.19 4.12
CA PHE A 191 -12.35 8.76 3.87
C PHE A 191 -13.33 7.90 4.68
N LEU A 192 -13.49 8.19 5.98
CA LEU A 192 -14.39 7.43 6.86
C LEU A 192 -15.86 7.65 6.51
N HIS A 193 -16.25 8.88 6.16
CA HIS A 193 -17.62 9.17 5.71
C HIS A 193 -17.97 8.45 4.41
N ASN A 194 -17.04 8.43 3.45
CA ASN A 194 -17.26 7.83 2.13
C ASN A 194 -17.06 6.31 2.09
N THR A 195 -16.50 5.69 3.14
CA THR A 195 -16.34 4.24 3.22
C THR A 195 -17.62 3.58 3.74
N GLU A 196 -18.16 2.61 3.00
CA GLU A 196 -19.34 1.86 3.42
C GLU A 196 -19.09 1.10 4.75
N PRO A 197 -20.07 1.03 5.67
CA PRO A 197 -19.87 0.43 7.00
C PRO A 197 -19.37 -1.02 6.95
N LYS A 198 -19.83 -1.80 5.95
CA LYS A 198 -19.39 -3.19 5.76
C LYS A 198 -17.89 -3.32 5.49
N TYR A 199 -17.27 -2.32 4.87
CA TYR A 199 -15.83 -2.29 4.61
C TYR A 199 -15.04 -1.74 5.80
N VAL A 200 -15.62 -0.78 6.54
CA VAL A 200 -15.04 -0.35 7.82
C VAL A 200 -14.91 -1.55 8.78
N ALA A 201 -15.93 -2.41 8.80
CA ALA A 201 -15.96 -3.61 9.63
C ALA A 201 -14.90 -4.66 9.28
N THR A 202 -14.35 -4.64 8.07
CA THR A 202 -13.26 -5.56 7.68
C THR A 202 -11.88 -5.02 8.01
N VAL A 203 -11.74 -3.75 8.41
CA VAL A 203 -10.44 -3.18 8.77
C VAL A 203 -9.85 -3.93 9.97
N ARG A 204 -8.58 -4.35 9.85
CA ARG A 204 -7.86 -5.09 10.89
C ARG A 204 -6.60 -4.41 11.39
N ARG A 205 -6.04 -3.46 10.65
CA ARG A 205 -4.73 -2.87 10.95
C ARG A 205 -4.80 -1.35 10.88
N LEU A 206 -4.72 -0.70 12.04
CA LEU A 206 -4.78 0.74 12.19
C LEU A 206 -3.47 1.28 12.77
N LEU A 207 -3.01 2.38 12.19
CA LEU A 207 -1.85 3.13 12.62
C LEU A 207 -2.28 4.56 12.92
N VAL A 208 -2.15 5.00 14.17
CA VAL A 208 -2.43 6.41 14.52
C VAL A 208 -1.12 7.17 14.52
N THR A 209 -1.04 8.30 13.83
CA THR A 209 0.16 9.13 13.72
C THR A 209 -0.16 10.60 13.95
N PHE A 210 0.84 11.39 14.35
CA PHE A 210 0.71 12.84 14.42
C PHE A 210 1.11 13.46 13.08
N GLU A 211 0.32 14.43 12.62
CA GLU A 211 0.67 15.21 11.44
C GLU A 211 1.93 16.03 11.72
N LYS A 212 2.83 16.09 10.73
CA LYS A 212 4.07 16.87 10.82
C LYS A 212 3.76 18.34 10.56
N ASP A 213 3.47 19.11 11.60
CA ASP A 213 3.37 20.57 11.48
C ASP A 213 3.58 21.34 12.80
N PRO A 214 4.45 22.38 12.86
CA PRO A 214 5.67 22.65 12.06
C PRO A 214 6.91 21.96 12.64
N ARG A 215 6.78 21.34 13.83
CA ARG A 215 7.80 20.48 14.45
C ARG A 215 7.14 19.12 14.72
N PRO A 216 7.71 17.99 14.24
CA PRO A 216 7.19 16.68 14.63
C PRO A 216 7.26 16.58 16.15
N LEU A 217 6.11 16.38 16.79
CA LEU A 217 6.05 16.18 18.25
C LEU A 217 6.87 14.96 18.67
N ALA A 218 7.01 13.98 17.78
CA ALA A 218 7.81 12.80 18.00
C ALA A 218 8.12 12.09 16.69
N ASP A 219 9.21 11.32 16.67
CA ASP A 219 9.40 10.30 15.67
C ASP A 219 8.57 9.04 16.01
N GLY A 220 7.85 8.54 15.01
CA GLY A 220 7.04 7.32 15.11
C GLY A 220 5.54 7.55 15.32
N PRO A 221 4.74 6.47 15.26
CA PRO A 221 3.28 6.54 15.45
C PRO A 221 2.91 6.90 16.88
N ALA A 222 1.67 7.33 17.11
CA ALA A 222 1.10 7.48 18.44
C ALA A 222 0.72 6.11 19.05
N CYS A 223 0.20 5.20 18.22
CA CYS A 223 -0.07 3.81 18.57
C CYS A 223 -0.27 2.95 17.31
N ARG A 224 -0.17 1.63 17.48
CA ARG A 224 -0.52 0.63 16.45
C ARG A 224 -1.56 -0.31 17.02
N LEU A 225 -2.68 -0.46 16.32
CA LEU A 225 -3.73 -1.39 16.66
C LEU A 225 -3.84 -2.46 15.57
N GLN A 226 -3.78 -3.72 15.99
CA GLN A 226 -4.09 -4.86 15.15
C GLN A 226 -5.24 -5.63 15.80
N LEU A 227 -6.34 -5.77 15.07
CA LEU A 227 -7.49 -6.58 15.45
C LEU A 227 -7.31 -7.98 14.86
N GLY A 228 -7.44 -9.00 15.71
CA GLY A 228 -7.51 -10.41 15.36
C GLY A 228 -8.94 -10.89 15.18
N GLU A 229 -9.10 -12.17 14.94
CA GLU A 229 -10.41 -12.82 14.91
C GLU A 229 -10.93 -13.03 16.34
N GLY A 230 -12.24 -13.18 16.50
CA GLY A 230 -12.84 -13.50 17.80
C GLY A 230 -12.76 -12.41 18.88
N GLY A 231 -12.29 -11.20 18.54
CA GLY A 231 -12.10 -10.11 19.50
C GLY A 231 -10.67 -9.98 20.03
N ASP A 232 -9.74 -10.83 19.59
CA ASP A 232 -8.33 -10.66 19.92
C ASP A 232 -7.80 -9.34 19.38
N TYR A 233 -6.84 -8.74 20.09
CA TYR A 233 -6.18 -7.53 19.62
C TYR A 233 -4.76 -7.40 20.14
N ARG A 234 -3.94 -6.66 19.39
CA ARG A 234 -2.60 -6.26 19.77
C ARG A 234 -2.49 -4.75 19.67
N LEU A 235 -2.29 -4.11 20.81
CA LEU A 235 -2.00 -2.68 20.90
C LEU A 235 -0.52 -2.49 21.20
N GLN A 236 0.20 -1.80 20.31
CA GLN A 236 1.56 -1.36 20.54
C GLN A 236 1.57 0.14 20.79
N LEU A 237 2.02 0.53 21.98
CA LEU A 237 2.30 1.92 22.31
C LEU A 237 3.79 2.18 22.13
N PRO A 238 4.20 3.32 21.55
CA PRO A 238 5.60 3.70 21.48
C PRO A 238 6.16 3.92 22.89
N GLY A 239 7.46 3.67 23.06
CA GLY A 239 8.18 4.14 24.25
C GLY A 239 8.18 5.67 24.37
N PRO A 240 8.58 6.22 25.52
CA PRO A 240 8.61 7.66 25.73
C PRO A 240 9.48 8.36 24.69
N VAL A 241 9.03 9.54 24.23
CA VAL A 241 9.88 10.43 23.44
C VAL A 241 10.91 11.03 24.37
N ILE A 242 12.19 10.86 24.02
CA ILE A 242 13.31 11.57 24.63
C ILE A 242 13.92 12.40 23.51
N SER A 243 13.57 13.69 23.44
CA SER A 243 14.14 14.64 22.48
C SER A 243 14.88 15.75 23.21
N LYS A 244 15.47 16.68 22.44
CA LYS A 244 16.20 17.84 22.98
C LYS A 244 15.27 18.97 23.46
N ASP A 245 13.95 18.87 23.26
CA ASP A 245 12.95 19.86 23.70
C ASP A 245 11.99 19.24 24.75
N PRO A 246 12.25 19.45 26.06
CA PRO A 246 11.47 18.85 27.14
C PRO A 246 9.98 19.23 27.13
N SER A 247 9.65 20.40 26.59
CA SER A 247 8.27 20.91 26.53
C SER A 247 7.44 20.23 25.42
N GLY A 248 8.09 19.95 24.29
CA GLY A 248 7.51 19.18 23.20
C GLY A 248 7.30 17.72 23.58
N ASP A 249 8.25 17.14 24.32
CA ASP A 249 8.22 15.75 24.77
C ASP A 249 7.06 15.48 25.73
N LYS A 250 6.83 16.36 26.70
CA LYS A 250 5.69 16.23 27.63
C LYS A 250 4.37 16.19 26.87
N LEU A 251 4.14 17.14 25.98
CA LEU A 251 2.92 17.21 25.17
C LEU A 251 2.75 15.99 24.25
N ALA A 252 3.84 15.49 23.67
CA ALA A 252 3.84 14.30 22.83
C ALA A 252 3.54 13.02 23.62
N ASN A 253 4.13 12.88 24.81
CA ASN A 253 3.92 11.74 25.70
C ASN A 253 2.51 11.74 26.28
N ASP A 254 1.97 12.91 26.66
CA ASP A 254 0.57 13.07 27.09
C ASP A 254 -0.39 12.69 25.94
N ALA A 255 -0.10 13.15 24.72
CA ALA A 255 -0.88 12.80 23.54
C ALA A 255 -0.83 11.30 23.20
N ARG A 256 0.33 10.66 23.34
CA ARG A 256 0.49 9.20 23.17
C ARG A 256 -0.26 8.42 24.25
N SER A 257 -0.18 8.86 25.49
CA SER A 257 -0.88 8.24 26.62
C SER A 257 -2.39 8.30 26.43
N GLN A 258 -2.92 9.47 26.09
CA GLN A 258 -4.34 9.63 25.78
C GLN A 258 -4.77 8.81 24.57
N ALA A 259 -3.99 8.83 23.48
CA ALA A 259 -4.29 8.01 22.31
C ALA A 259 -4.31 6.51 22.66
N GLY A 260 -3.36 6.07 23.49
CA GLY A 260 -3.35 4.70 24.01
C GLY A 260 -4.59 4.38 24.85
N ALA A 261 -4.99 5.28 25.76
CA ALA A 261 -6.18 5.11 26.59
C ALA A 261 -7.48 5.09 25.76
N ALA A 262 -7.62 6.00 24.80
CA ALA A 262 -8.74 6.07 23.87
C ALA A 262 -8.86 4.79 23.03
N VAL A 263 -7.74 4.29 22.51
CA VAL A 263 -7.72 3.02 21.76
C VAL A 263 -8.07 1.83 22.65
N ARG A 264 -7.59 1.77 23.90
CA ARG A 264 -7.98 0.71 24.85
C ARG A 264 -9.48 0.73 25.13
N LYS A 265 -10.07 1.91 25.36
CA LYS A 265 -11.52 2.08 25.54
C LYS A 265 -12.29 1.65 24.31
N LEU A 266 -11.83 2.04 23.12
CA LEU A 266 -12.44 1.60 21.86
C LEU A 266 -12.43 0.07 21.77
N VAL A 267 -11.27 -0.54 21.97
CA VAL A 267 -11.10 -1.99 21.86
C VAL A 267 -11.97 -2.74 22.87
N ALA A 268 -12.01 -2.30 24.13
CA ALA A 268 -12.87 -2.91 25.14
C ALA A 268 -14.34 -2.95 24.70
N ARG A 269 -14.82 -1.89 24.03
CA ARG A 269 -16.17 -1.84 23.46
C ARG A 269 -16.35 -2.77 22.26
N ILE A 270 -15.37 -2.84 21.37
CA ILE A 270 -15.40 -3.78 20.23
C ILE A 270 -15.49 -5.22 20.73
N VAL A 271 -14.74 -5.57 21.77
CA VAL A 271 -14.74 -6.90 22.39
C VAL A 271 -16.07 -7.21 23.08
N ALA A 272 -16.68 -6.22 23.73
CA ALA A 272 -17.96 -6.37 24.43
C ALA A 272 -19.17 -6.54 23.51
N ARG A 273 -19.03 -6.36 22.19
CA ARG A 273 -20.13 -6.49 21.23
C ARG A 273 -20.46 -7.95 20.91
N PRO A 274 -21.74 -8.26 20.60
CA PRO A 274 -22.15 -9.59 20.12
C PRO A 274 -21.42 -9.98 18.83
N GLU A 275 -21.24 -9.01 17.92
CA GLU A 275 -20.43 -9.16 16.71
C GLU A 275 -18.96 -8.86 17.01
N LYS A 276 -18.26 -9.86 17.53
CA LYS A 276 -16.85 -9.71 17.96
C LYS A 276 -15.94 -9.29 16.80
N GLY A 277 -15.04 -8.33 17.08
CA GLY A 277 -13.92 -7.99 16.20
C GLY A 277 -14.24 -7.11 14.99
N LYS A 278 -15.45 -6.55 14.90
CA LYS A 278 -15.82 -5.62 13.82
C LYS A 278 -15.78 -4.17 14.30
N LEU A 279 -15.07 -3.34 13.53
CA LEU A 279 -15.14 -1.89 13.66
C LEU A 279 -16.44 -1.37 13.03
N ARG A 280 -17.02 -0.36 13.66
CA ARG A 280 -18.11 0.44 13.10
C ARG A 280 -17.57 1.80 12.67
N ARG A 281 -18.34 2.56 11.90
CA ARG A 281 -17.91 3.91 11.52
C ARG A 281 -17.84 4.83 12.73
N GLU A 282 -18.80 4.67 13.64
CA GLU A 282 -18.94 5.45 14.88
C GLU A 282 -17.72 5.25 15.79
N ASP A 283 -17.13 4.04 15.79
CA ASP A 283 -15.91 3.74 16.53
C ASP A 283 -14.75 4.67 16.17
N PHE A 284 -14.64 5.05 14.90
CA PHE A 284 -13.60 5.96 14.46
C PHE A 284 -13.88 7.38 14.94
N PHE A 285 -15.12 7.86 14.85
CA PHE A 285 -15.45 9.20 15.33
C PHE A 285 -15.26 9.32 16.84
N GLU A 286 -15.75 8.35 17.61
CA GLU A 286 -15.61 8.31 19.06
C GLU A 286 -14.15 8.13 19.49
N LEU A 287 -13.36 7.32 18.77
CA LEU A 287 -11.92 7.24 19.00
C LEU A 287 -11.28 8.61 18.86
N CYS A 288 -11.75 9.41 17.92
CA CYS A 288 -11.17 10.70 17.62
C CYS A 288 -11.64 11.79 18.58
N GLU A 289 -12.88 11.72 19.04
CA GLU A 289 -13.34 12.51 20.20
C GLU A 289 -12.55 12.17 21.46
N ALA A 290 -12.29 10.89 21.73
CA ALA A 290 -11.52 10.47 22.90
C ALA A 290 -10.03 10.85 22.80
N ILE A 291 -9.47 10.92 21.60
CA ILE A 291 -8.08 11.37 21.35
C ILE A 291 -7.97 12.91 21.44
N ALA A 292 -9.07 13.63 21.26
CA ALA A 292 -9.07 15.09 21.33
C ALA A 292 -8.74 15.58 22.74
N LEU A 293 -7.46 15.83 22.97
CA LEU A 293 -6.97 16.49 24.17
C LEU A 293 -7.29 17.98 24.13
N GLU A 294 -7.80 18.53 25.22
CA GLU A 294 -7.79 19.97 25.47
C GLU A 294 -6.64 20.31 26.41
N PHE A 295 -5.56 20.88 25.87
CA PHE A 295 -4.49 21.42 26.71
C PHE A 295 -4.73 22.91 26.96
N LYS A 296 -4.94 23.30 28.23
CA LYS A 296 -4.84 24.70 28.66
C LYS A 296 -3.37 25.00 28.97
N PHE A 297 -2.77 25.93 28.24
CA PHE A 297 -1.52 26.55 28.67
C PHE A 297 -1.88 27.84 29.43
N GLY A 298 -1.32 27.99 30.64
CA GLY A 298 -1.34 29.24 31.40
C GLY A 298 -0.67 30.37 30.64
#